data_AF-A0A938EUK8-F1
#
_entry.id   AF-A0A938EUK8-F1
#
_cell.length_a   1.000
_cell.length_b   1.000
_cell.length_c   1.000
_cell.angle_alpha   90.00
_cell.angle_beta   90.00
_cell.angle_gamma   90.00
#
_symmetry.space_group_name_H-M   'P 1'
#
loop_
_entity.id
_entity.type
_entity.pdbx_description
1 polymer ?
#
loop_
_entity_poly.entity_id
_entity_poly.type
_entity_poly.pdbx_seq_one_letter_code
_entity_poly.pdbx_strand_id
1 'polypeptide(L)'
;MTVYHKNIRQKFQDMNFFEQMANVGSEIYRAIGWREKGNPEYAIISFERALELLDFTSEAVKEYHRLKELRRLREVIVDYFAGDNSYKSSPELWNNYFFAFNYAAALLRQKR
;
A
#
# COMPACT_ATOMS: atom_id res chain seq x y z
N MET A 1 1.58 -15.59 -5.95
CA MET A 1 1.94 -14.56 -4.95
C MET A 1 1.89 -15.23 -3.58
N THR A 2 2.91 -15.06 -2.76
CA THR A 2 2.93 -15.61 -1.40
C THR A 2 1.86 -14.91 -0.56
N VAL A 3 1.05 -15.67 0.17
CA VAL A 3 0.07 -15.10 1.12
C VAL A 3 0.76 -14.88 2.44
N TYR A 4 0.94 -13.62 2.84
CA TYR A 4 1.61 -13.25 4.09
C TYR A 4 0.62 -13.18 5.24
N HIS A 5 -0.56 -12.59 5.02
CA HIS A 5 -1.55 -12.40 6.07
C HIS A 5 -2.72 -13.37 5.98
N LYS A 6 -2.52 -14.58 6.50
CA LYS A 6 -3.46 -15.70 6.36
C LYS A 6 -4.84 -15.47 6.99
N ASN A 7 -4.92 -14.73 8.09
CA ASN A 7 -6.14 -14.64 8.92
C ASN A 7 -6.57 -13.20 9.27
N ILE A 8 -6.08 -12.19 8.56
CA ILE A 8 -6.42 -10.79 8.88
C ILE A 8 -7.40 -10.16 7.89
N ARG A 9 -7.68 -10.84 6.76
CA ARG A 9 -8.43 -10.24 5.63
C ARG A 9 -9.72 -9.58 6.10
N GLN A 10 -10.58 -10.30 6.84
CA GLN A 10 -11.84 -9.76 7.33
C GLN A 10 -11.63 -8.55 8.23
N LYS A 11 -10.81 -8.68 9.28
CA LYS A 11 -10.50 -7.59 10.22
C LYS A 11 -9.89 -6.36 9.52
N PHE A 12 -9.10 -6.57 8.48
CA PHE A 12 -8.53 -5.50 7.66
C PHE A 12 -9.62 -4.81 6.82
N GLN A 13 -10.51 -5.59 6.21
CA GLN A 13 -11.63 -5.05 5.42
C GLN A 13 -12.66 -4.32 6.28
N ASP A 14 -12.76 -4.63 7.57
CA ASP A 14 -13.60 -3.89 8.53
C ASP A 14 -13.02 -2.50 8.89
N MET A 15 -11.74 -2.24 8.60
CA MET A 15 -11.15 -0.90 8.75
C MET A 15 -11.75 0.06 7.72
N ASN A 16 -11.78 1.36 8.03
CA ASN A 16 -12.18 2.33 7.03
C ASN A 16 -11.12 2.48 5.93
N PHE A 17 -11.51 2.99 4.77
CA PHE A 17 -10.63 3.13 3.61
C PHE A 17 -9.30 3.85 3.91
N PHE A 18 -9.32 4.91 4.73
CA PHE A 18 -8.10 5.63 5.08
C PHE A 18 -7.16 4.77 5.94
N GLU A 19 -7.68 3.98 6.87
CA GLU A 19 -6.91 3.03 7.66
C GLU A 19 -6.30 1.93 6.77
N GLN A 20 -7.06 1.38 5.82
CA GLN A 20 -6.55 0.38 4.87
C GLN A 20 -5.40 0.94 4.03
N MET A 21 -5.59 2.12 3.43
CA MET A 21 -4.57 2.79 2.61
C MET A 21 -3.34 3.22 3.42
N ALA A 22 -3.50 3.63 4.67
CA ALA A 22 -2.40 3.92 5.59
C ALA A 22 -1.53 2.68 5.86
N ASN A 23 -2.14 1.51 6.02
CA ASN A 23 -1.43 0.24 6.19
C ASN A 23 -0.72 -0.21 4.91
N VAL A 24 -1.36 -0.08 3.73
CA VAL A 24 -0.69 -0.29 2.43
C VAL A 24 0.55 0.60 2.33
N GLY A 25 0.38 1.90 2.60
CA GLY A 25 1.47 2.86 2.61
C GLY A 25 2.61 2.46 3.54
N SER A 26 2.29 2.00 4.76
CA SER A 26 3.28 1.54 5.73
C SER A 26 4.19 0.43 5.19
N GLU A 27 3.64 -0.53 4.43
CA GLU A 27 4.46 -1.56 3.76
C GLU A 27 5.30 -0.98 2.62
N ILE A 28 4.79 -0.01 1.86
CA ILE A 28 5.56 0.70 0.83
C ILE A 28 6.75 1.46 1.44
N TYR A 29 6.55 2.20 2.53
CA TYR A 29 7.65 2.87 3.25
C TYR A 29 8.70 1.87 3.74
N ARG A 30 8.28 0.70 4.26
CA ARG A 30 9.21 -0.35 4.68
C ARG A 30 9.98 -0.93 3.50
N ALA A 31 9.33 -1.16 2.37
CA ALA A 31 9.98 -1.66 1.16
C ALA A 31 11.06 -0.69 0.66
N ILE A 32 10.74 0.62 0.61
CA ILE A 32 11.71 1.67 0.26
C ILE A 32 12.87 1.68 1.26
N GLY A 33 12.58 1.71 2.56
CA GLY A 33 13.62 1.78 3.59
C GLY A 33 14.56 0.57 3.60
N TRP A 34 14.06 -0.64 3.31
CA TRP A 34 14.93 -1.82 3.15
C TRP A 34 15.79 -1.74 1.90
N ARG A 35 15.24 -1.24 0.78
CA ARG A 35 15.99 -1.04 -0.46
C ARG A 35 17.13 -0.03 -0.27
N GLU A 36 16.86 1.09 0.40
CA GLU A 36 17.87 2.11 0.73
C GLU A 36 18.98 1.58 1.65
N LYS A 37 18.64 0.64 2.54
CA LYS A 37 19.61 -0.05 3.39
C LYS A 37 20.37 -1.17 2.68
N GLY A 38 20.22 -1.35 1.36
CA GLY A 38 20.87 -2.41 0.60
C GLY A 38 20.35 -3.82 0.92
N ASN A 39 19.10 -3.95 1.36
CA ASN A 39 18.47 -5.22 1.74
C ASN A 39 17.31 -5.56 0.77
N PRO A 40 17.59 -5.98 -0.47
CA PRO A 40 16.58 -6.17 -1.51
C PRO A 40 15.57 -7.29 -1.19
N GLU A 41 16.00 -8.34 -0.49
CA GLU A 41 15.10 -9.45 -0.11
C GLU A 41 13.99 -8.97 0.84
N TYR A 42 14.36 -8.19 1.87
CA TYR A 42 13.40 -7.59 2.79
C TYR A 42 12.52 -6.54 2.10
N ALA A 43 13.07 -5.80 1.13
CA ALA A 43 12.30 -4.86 0.33
C ALA A 43 11.21 -5.58 -0.47
N ILE A 44 11.54 -6.71 -1.11
CA ILE A 44 10.59 -7.54 -1.86
C ILE A 44 9.48 -8.06 -0.94
N ILE A 45 9.82 -8.57 0.25
CA ILE A 45 8.81 -9.07 1.20
C ILE A 45 7.81 -7.96 1.58
N SER A 46 8.28 -6.75 1.90
CA SER A 46 7.39 -5.63 2.21
C SER A 46 6.58 -5.17 0.99
N PHE A 47 7.18 -5.17 -0.20
CA PHE A 47 6.47 -4.87 -1.44
C PHE A 47 5.33 -5.87 -1.71
N GLU A 48 5.58 -7.17 -1.58
CA GLU A 48 4.54 -8.19 -1.76
C GLU A 48 3.42 -8.07 -0.72
N ARG A 49 3.75 -7.74 0.53
CA ARG A 49 2.75 -7.43 1.57
C ARG A 49 1.91 -6.21 1.21
N ALA A 50 2.52 -5.15 0.67
CA ALA A 50 1.79 -3.97 0.23
C ALA A 50 0.77 -4.31 -0.87
N LEU A 51 1.17 -5.16 -1.83
CA LEU A 51 0.26 -5.65 -2.88
C LEU A 51 -0.89 -6.49 -2.32
N GLU A 52 -0.60 -7.39 -1.38
CA GLU A 52 -1.63 -8.19 -0.71
C GLU A 52 -2.67 -7.31 -0.01
N LEU A 53 -2.23 -6.31 0.76
CA LEU A 53 -3.13 -5.37 1.44
C LEU A 53 -3.91 -4.49 0.45
N LEU A 54 -3.30 -4.10 -0.67
CA LEU A 54 -3.96 -3.33 -1.73
C LEU A 54 -5.02 -4.16 -2.45
N ASP A 55 -4.76 -5.46 -2.65
CA ASP A 55 -5.74 -6.39 -3.21
C ASP A 55 -6.91 -6.59 -2.22
N PHE A 56 -6.66 -6.74 -0.92
CA PHE A 56 -7.74 -6.80 0.08
C PHE A 56 -8.59 -5.52 0.12
N THR A 57 -7.94 -4.35 0.01
CA THR A 57 -8.63 -3.05 -0.13
C THR A 57 -9.51 -3.04 -1.37
N SER A 58 -8.97 -3.47 -2.51
CA SER A 58 -9.68 -3.48 -3.79
C SER A 58 -10.88 -4.41 -3.82
N GLU A 59 -10.86 -5.50 -3.06
CA GLU A 59 -12.00 -6.40 -2.92
C GLU A 59 -13.12 -5.82 -2.04
N ALA A 60 -12.79 -4.97 -1.08
CA ALA A 60 -13.76 -4.36 -0.16
C ALA A 60 -14.46 -3.13 -0.76
N VAL A 61 -13.81 -2.44 -1.70
CA VAL A 61 -14.34 -1.24 -2.35
C VAL A 61 -15.43 -1.59 -3.35
N LYS A 62 -16.57 -0.90 -3.27
CA LYS A 62 -17.70 -1.07 -4.19
C LYS A 62 -17.76 0.03 -5.26
N GLU A 63 -17.14 1.17 -4.98
CA GLU A 63 -17.18 2.32 -5.86
C GLU A 63 -16.20 2.18 -7.03
N TYR A 64 -16.73 2.20 -8.26
CA TYR A 64 -15.94 2.02 -9.49
C TYR A 64 -14.78 3.01 -9.62
N HIS A 65 -14.97 4.28 -9.23
CA HIS A 65 -13.92 5.30 -9.33
C HIS A 65 -12.71 4.95 -8.45
N ARG A 66 -12.96 4.49 -7.20
CA ARG A 66 -11.90 4.03 -6.30
C ARG A 66 -11.24 2.75 -6.80
N LEU A 67 -12.01 1.79 -7.32
CA LEU A 67 -11.43 0.59 -7.92
C LEU A 67 -10.48 0.91 -9.07
N LYS A 68 -10.87 1.85 -9.94
CA LYS A 68 -10.03 2.31 -11.05
C LYS A 68 -8.71 2.91 -10.54
N GLU A 69 -8.78 3.75 -9.51
CA GLU A 69 -7.59 4.32 -8.86
C GLU A 69 -6.70 3.25 -8.23
N LEU A 70 -7.26 2.30 -7.47
CA LEU A 70 -6.48 1.23 -6.82
C LEU A 70 -5.80 0.33 -7.83
N ARG A 71 -6.45 0.01 -8.96
CA ARG A 71 -5.83 -0.77 -10.04
C ARG A 71 -4.68 0.00 -10.69
N ARG A 72 -4.84 1.30 -10.94
CA ARG A 72 -3.74 2.13 -11.46
C ARG A 72 -2.60 2.23 -10.46
N LEU A 73 -2.91 2.45 -9.18
CA LEU A 73 -1.93 2.49 -8.11
C LEU A 73 -1.11 1.20 -8.08
N ARG A 74 -1.77 0.04 -8.19
CA ARG A 74 -1.11 -1.26 -8.26
C ARG A 74 -0.12 -1.34 -9.42
N GLU A 75 -0.50 -0.89 -10.62
CA GLU A 75 0.40 -0.85 -11.79
C GLU A 75 1.65 0.01 -11.53
N VAL A 76 1.46 1.21 -10.98
CA VAL A 76 2.58 2.15 -10.72
C VAL A 76 3.49 1.63 -9.61
N ILE A 77 2.95 1.02 -8.56
CA ILE A 77 3.74 0.39 -7.50
C ILE A 77 4.57 -0.77 -8.07
N VAL A 78 3.97 -1.63 -8.90
CA VAL A 78 4.67 -2.76 -9.52
C VAL A 78 5.78 -2.27 -10.45
N ASP A 79 5.52 -1.26 -11.29
CA ASP A 79 6.52 -0.65 -12.17
C ASP A 79 7.71 -0.09 -11.35
N TYR A 80 7.46 0.52 -10.20
CA TYR A 80 8.51 1.10 -9.36
C TYR A 80 9.41 0.08 -8.64
N PHE A 81 8.85 -1.06 -8.20
CA PHE A 81 9.61 -2.07 -7.43
C PHE A 81 10.14 -3.22 -8.28
N ALA A 82 9.45 -3.57 -9.37
CA ALA A 82 9.73 -4.76 -10.18
C ALA A 82 9.83 -4.47 -11.69
N GLY A 83 9.63 -3.23 -12.12
CA GLY A 83 9.77 -2.80 -13.50
C GLY A 83 10.92 -1.79 -13.69
N ASP A 84 10.90 -1.12 -14.84
CA ASP A 84 11.91 -0.13 -15.22
C ASP A 84 11.65 1.26 -14.62
N ASN A 85 10.66 1.39 -13.73
CA ASN A 85 10.17 2.67 -13.22
C ASN A 85 9.79 3.63 -14.36
N SER A 86 9.09 3.13 -15.38
CA SER A 86 8.64 3.88 -16.56
C SER A 86 7.76 5.07 -16.21
N TYR A 87 6.99 4.98 -15.11
CA TYR A 87 6.18 6.09 -14.60
C TYR A 87 6.98 7.13 -13.80
N LYS A 88 8.31 6.96 -13.66
CA LYS A 88 9.23 7.88 -12.98
C LYS A 88 8.82 8.18 -11.54
N SER A 89 8.39 7.16 -10.81
CA SER A 89 8.07 7.27 -9.39
C SER A 89 9.33 7.48 -8.55
N SER A 90 9.17 8.09 -7.38
CA SER A 90 10.26 8.34 -6.42
C SER A 90 9.83 8.03 -4.98
N PRO A 91 10.77 7.84 -4.04
CA PRO A 91 10.45 7.71 -2.62
C PRO A 91 9.54 8.85 -2.11
N GLU A 92 9.84 10.09 -2.50
CA GLU A 92 9.10 11.28 -2.09
C GLU A 92 7.66 11.27 -2.61
N LEU A 93 7.46 10.79 -3.85
CA LEU A 93 6.12 10.63 -4.42
C LEU A 93 5.27 9.67 -3.58
N TRP A 94 5.83 8.52 -3.22
CA TRP A 94 5.13 7.54 -2.37
C TRP A 94 4.88 8.10 -0.98
N ASN A 95 5.86 8.81 -0.43
CA ASN A 95 5.73 9.45 0.86
C ASN A 95 4.58 10.44 0.87
N ASN A 96 4.49 11.31 -0.14
CA ASN A 96 3.43 12.32 -0.22
C ASN A 96 2.04 11.69 -0.43
N TYR A 97 1.93 10.69 -1.31
CA TYR A 97 0.67 10.02 -1.59
C TYR A 97 0.11 9.31 -0.35
N PHE A 98 0.93 8.48 0.32
CA PHE A 98 0.47 7.70 1.47
C PHE A 98 0.38 8.50 2.77
N PHE A 99 1.12 9.61 2.89
CA PHE A 99 1.04 10.48 4.06
C PHE A 99 -0.36 11.06 4.26
N ALA A 100 -1.05 11.43 3.18
CA ALA A 100 -2.43 11.92 3.25
C ALA A 100 -3.38 10.92 3.92
N PHE A 101 -3.26 9.63 3.59
CA PHE A 101 -4.06 8.56 4.20
C PHE A 101 -3.67 8.32 5.66
N ASN A 102 -2.37 8.33 5.98
CA ASN A 102 -1.89 8.23 7.36
C ASN A 102 -2.44 9.36 8.24
N TYR A 103 -2.41 10.59 7.73
CA TYR A 103 -2.94 11.76 8.43
C TYR A 103 -4.45 11.66 8.65
N ALA A 104 -5.21 11.32 7.59
CA ALA A 104 -6.66 11.12 7.70
C ALA A 104 -7.03 10.00 8.70
N ALA A 105 -6.32 8.87 8.67
CA ALA A 105 -6.50 7.78 9.62
C ALA A 105 -6.17 8.20 11.07
N ALA A 106 -5.17 9.06 11.27
CA ALA A 106 -4.86 9.61 12.59
C ALA A 106 -5.99 10.51 13.13
N LEU A 107 -6.56 11.38 12.29
CA LEU A 107 -7.69 12.23 12.67
C LEU A 107 -8.95 11.41 13.00
N LEU A 108 -9.21 10.32 12.29
CA LEU A 108 -10.35 9.44 12.56
C LEU A 108 -10.21 8.67 13.88
N ARG A 109 -8.99 8.26 14.24
CA ARG A 109 -8.73 7.59 15.52
C ARG A 109 -8.96 8.48 16.73
N GLN A 110 -8.72 9.78 16.61
CA GLN A 110 -8.98 10.74 17.69
C GLN A 110 -10.48 10.97 17.96
N LYS A 111 -11.36 10.59 17.01
CA LYS A 111 -12.81 10.76 17.12
C LYS A 111 -13.54 9.51 17.64
N ARG A 112 -12.83 8.40 17.85
CA ARG A 112 -13.35 7.15 18.41
C ARG A 112 -13.12 7.12 19.91
#